data_AF-A0A0B1T711-F1
#
_entry.id   AF-A0A0B1T711-F1
#
_cell.length_a   1.000
_cell.length_b   1.000
_cell.length_c   1.000
_cell.angle_alpha   90.00
_cell.angle_beta   90.00
_cell.angle_gamma   90.00
#
_symmetry.space_group_name_H-M   'P 1'
#
loop_
_entity.id
_entity.type
_entity.pdbx_description
1 polymer ?
#
loop_
_entity_poly.entity_id
_entity_poly.type
_entity_poly.pdbx_seq_one_letter_code
_entity_poly.pdbx_strand_id
1 'polypeptide(L)'
;MGQSGPLWSLYPLLAIIALCEFFCGIVHLLFCLPLYFLCLPLFNGVLGLLASFHAIFLRYPNRCDFYLEFIGAVSSFVFFFSSLMETYCVGDFNDVNENIKEGVCYGLKYRTITTAESCTDFLGPVQMSFLAKIGWEPKKKM
;
A
#
# COMPACT_ATOMS: atom_id res chain seq x y z
N MET A 1 -19.65 11.11 -34.03
CA MET A 1 -19.19 9.83 -33.45
C MET A 1 -19.13 9.98 -31.95
N GLY A 2 -20.08 9.38 -31.22
CA GLY A 2 -20.14 9.46 -29.76
C GLY A 2 -18.93 8.76 -29.14
N GLN A 3 -17.96 9.52 -28.65
CA GLN A 3 -16.88 9.06 -27.78
C GLN A 3 -17.41 8.73 -26.37
N SER A 4 -18.46 7.93 -26.29
CA SER A 4 -19.06 7.47 -25.03
C SER A 4 -18.98 5.95 -25.01
N GLY A 5 -17.76 5.45 -24.89
CA GLY A 5 -17.47 4.05 -24.60
C GLY A 5 -17.16 3.85 -23.12
N PRO A 6 -17.18 2.60 -22.61
CA PRO A 6 -16.86 2.28 -21.21
C PRO A 6 -15.46 2.75 -20.78
N LEU A 7 -14.55 2.92 -21.74
CA LEU A 7 -13.19 3.45 -21.53
C LEU A 7 -13.18 4.84 -20.88
N TRP A 8 -14.15 5.70 -21.22
CA TRP A 8 -14.27 7.05 -20.65
C TRP A 8 -14.74 7.06 -19.19
N SER A 9 -15.42 5.99 -18.76
CA SER A 9 -15.80 5.80 -17.35
C SER A 9 -14.68 5.19 -16.52
N LEU A 10 -13.68 4.55 -17.15
CA LEU A 10 -12.59 3.88 -16.44
C LEU A 10 -11.58 4.87 -15.83
N TYR A 11 -11.25 5.97 -16.52
CA TYR A 11 -10.30 6.96 -16.02
C TYR A 11 -10.68 7.65 -14.70
N PRO A 12 -11.93 8.13 -14.50
CA PRO A 12 -12.34 8.65 -13.20
C PRO A 12 -12.41 7.57 -12.12
N LEU A 13 -12.73 6.32 -12.49
CA LEU A 13 -12.66 5.19 -11.55
C LEU A 13 -11.22 4.91 -11.11
N LEU A 14 -10.27 4.93 -12.05
CA LEU A 14 -8.84 4.80 -11.78
C LEU A 14 -8.35 5.88 -10.82
N ALA A 15 -8.80 7.13 -10.99
CA ALA A 15 -8.47 8.22 -10.07
C ALA A 15 -8.94 7.93 -8.64
N ILE A 16 -10.17 7.42 -8.46
CA ILE A 16 -10.72 7.07 -7.14
C ILE A 16 -9.91 5.94 -6.51
N ILE A 17 -9.61 4.88 -7.27
CA ILE A 17 -8.83 3.74 -6.78
C ILE A 17 -7.42 4.19 -6.37
N ALA A 18 -6.77 5.00 -7.20
CA ALA A 18 -5.43 5.52 -6.92
C ALA A 18 -5.41 6.45 -5.69
N LEU A 19 -6.46 7.25 -5.46
CA LEU A 19 -6.63 8.01 -4.22
C LEU A 19 -6.75 7.09 -3.01
N CYS A 20 -7.60 6.05 -3.09
CA CYS A 20 -7.75 5.08 -2.01
C CYS A 20 -6.43 4.35 -1.71
N GLU A 21 -5.69 3.96 -2.74
CA GLU A 21 -4.39 3.31 -2.60
C GLU A 21 -3.35 4.24 -1.95
N PHE A 22 -3.34 5.51 -2.36
CA PHE A 22 -2.48 6.53 -1.76
C PHE A 22 -2.77 6.72 -0.26
N PHE A 23 -4.05 6.87 0.13
CA PHE A 23 -4.43 6.98 1.55
C PHE A 23 -4.14 5.70 2.33
N CYS A 24 -4.39 4.53 1.74
CA CYS A 24 -4.03 3.24 2.34
C CYS A 24 -2.52 3.18 2.60
N GLY A 25 -1.71 3.66 1.65
CA GLY A 25 -0.26 3.78 1.80
C GLY A 25 0.16 4.71 2.95
N ILE A 26 -0.49 5.87 3.08
CA ILE A 26 -0.24 6.79 4.21
C ILE A 26 -0.58 6.13 5.55
N VAL A 27 -1.72 5.43 5.63
CA VAL A 27 -2.13 4.73 6.85
C VAL A 27 -1.12 3.63 7.20
N HIS A 28 -0.64 2.86 6.22
CA HIS A 28 0.38 1.83 6.45
C HIS A 28 1.71 2.42 6.94
N LEU A 29 2.14 3.59 6.41
CA LEU A 29 3.30 4.31 6.95
C LEU A 29 3.05 4.81 8.37
N LEU A 30 1.89 5.40 8.62
CA LEU A 30 1.54 5.93 9.94
C LEU A 30 1.46 4.84 10.99
N PHE A 31 1.12 3.60 10.65
CA PHE A 31 1.08 2.46 11.57
C PHE A 31 2.31 1.55 11.48
N CYS A 32 3.30 1.90 10.66
CA CYS A 32 4.55 1.15 10.45
C CYS A 32 4.31 -0.36 10.18
N LEU A 33 3.31 -0.69 9.35
CA LEU A 33 3.02 -2.09 9.03
C LEU A 33 4.14 -2.71 8.17
N PRO A 34 4.43 -4.00 8.35
CA PRO A 34 5.54 -4.70 7.68
C PRO A 34 5.41 -4.78 6.15
N LEU A 35 4.21 -4.54 5.61
CA LEU A 35 3.87 -4.50 4.17
C LEU A 35 4.64 -3.43 3.37
N TYR A 36 5.32 -2.49 4.02
CA TYR A 36 5.86 -1.29 3.38
C TYR A 36 7.30 -1.40 2.87
N PHE A 37 7.67 -2.53 2.28
CA PHE A 37 9.08 -2.80 1.95
C PHE A 37 9.74 -1.79 1.00
N LEU A 38 9.03 -0.84 0.38
CA LEU A 38 9.66 0.13 -0.54
C LEU A 38 8.84 1.40 -0.86
N CYS A 39 7.88 1.79 -0.01
CA CYS A 39 6.89 2.82 -0.38
C CYS A 39 6.10 2.52 -1.67
N LEU A 40 6.07 1.25 -2.10
CA LEU A 40 5.43 0.80 -3.34
C LEU A 40 3.97 1.23 -3.46
N PRO A 41 3.11 1.15 -2.41
CA PRO A 41 1.71 1.57 -2.53
C PRO A 41 1.56 3.08 -2.77
N LEU A 42 2.42 3.88 -2.14
CA LEU A 42 2.46 5.32 -2.36
C LEU A 42 2.91 5.66 -3.78
N PHE A 43 3.98 5.04 -4.26
CA PHE A 43 4.45 5.25 -5.63
C PHE A 43 3.41 4.81 -6.65
N ASN A 44 2.76 3.66 -6.44
CA ASN A 44 1.73 3.15 -7.32
C ASN A 44 0.50 4.08 -7.34
N GLY A 45 0.04 4.52 -6.17
CA GLY A 45 -1.04 5.52 -6.05
C GLY A 45 -0.70 6.83 -6.76
N VAL A 46 0.52 7.36 -6.60
CA VAL A 46 0.95 8.60 -7.28
C VAL A 46 1.01 8.41 -8.80
N LEU A 47 1.56 7.30 -9.29
CA LEU A 47 1.60 7.00 -10.74
C LEU A 47 0.20 6.85 -11.32
N GLY A 48 -0.72 6.17 -10.62
CA GLY A 48 -2.12 6.03 -11.01
C GLY A 48 -2.87 7.37 -11.04
N LEU A 49 -2.61 8.26 -10.08
CA LEU A 49 -3.16 9.62 -10.09
C LEU A 49 -2.64 10.41 -11.28
N LEU A 50 -1.32 10.39 -11.52
CA LEU A 50 -0.71 11.07 -12.66
C LEU A 50 -1.30 10.57 -13.99
N ALA A 51 -1.44 9.25 -14.17
CA ALA A 51 -2.07 8.65 -15.34
C ALA A 51 -3.52 9.12 -15.50
N SER A 52 -4.32 9.07 -14.42
CA SER A 52 -5.72 9.50 -14.46
C SER A 52 -5.90 10.99 -14.79
N PHE A 53 -5.05 11.87 -14.23
CA PHE A 53 -5.06 13.30 -14.56
C PHE A 53 -4.64 13.52 -16.01
N HIS A 54 -3.61 12.83 -16.49
CA HIS A 54 -3.19 12.90 -17.88
C HIS A 54 -4.32 12.50 -18.83
N ALA A 55 -5.01 11.40 -18.56
CA ALA A 55 -6.11 10.90 -19.37
C ALA A 55 -7.32 11.86 -19.38
N ILE A 56 -7.68 12.44 -18.23
CA ILE A 56 -8.81 13.37 -18.11
C ILE A 56 -8.53 14.68 -18.85
N PHE A 57 -7.32 15.23 -18.73
CA PHE A 57 -6.99 16.55 -19.29
C PHE A 57 -6.58 16.50 -20.77
N LEU A 58 -5.90 15.44 -21.24
CA LEU A 58 -5.35 15.44 -22.60
C LEU A 58 -6.26 14.85 -23.67
N ARG A 59 -7.39 14.20 -23.33
CA ARG A 59 -8.45 13.69 -24.24
C ARG A 59 -7.96 12.81 -25.42
N TYR A 60 -6.66 12.59 -25.55
CA TYR A 60 -5.99 11.88 -26.64
C TYR A 60 -4.93 10.93 -26.06
N PRO A 61 -4.88 9.66 -26.52
CA PRO A 61 -3.95 8.68 -25.99
C PRO A 61 -2.49 9.08 -26.30
N ASN A 62 -1.68 9.16 -25.25
CA ASN A 62 -0.25 9.48 -25.35
C ASN A 62 0.59 8.27 -24.90
N ARG A 63 1.79 8.11 -25.47
CA ARG A 63 2.69 6.99 -25.15
C ARG A 63 3.11 6.99 -23.67
N CYS A 64 3.22 8.17 -23.06
CA CYS A 64 3.57 8.29 -21.64
C CYS A 64 2.52 7.64 -20.71
N ASP A 65 1.24 7.73 -21.06
CA ASP A 65 0.14 7.15 -20.27
C ASP A 65 0.26 5.62 -20.22
N PHE A 66 0.55 5.01 -21.38
CA PHE A 66 0.81 3.58 -21.49
C PHE A 66 2.00 3.10 -20.64
N TYR A 67 3.09 3.88 -20.59
CA TYR A 67 4.24 3.52 -19.73
C TYR A 67 3.91 3.63 -18.25
N LEU A 68 3.15 4.66 -17.84
CA LEU A 68 2.74 4.85 -16.45
C LEU A 68 1.81 3.73 -15.99
N GLU A 69 0.81 3.36 -16.79
CA GLU A 69 -0.09 2.23 -16.51
C GLU A 69 0.66 0.89 -16.48
N PHE A 70 1.61 0.66 -17.40
CA PHE A 70 2.38 -0.58 -17.42
C PHE A 70 3.26 -0.74 -16.18
N ILE A 71 3.99 0.32 -15.79
CA ILE A 71 4.79 0.31 -14.57
C ILE A 71 3.89 0.12 -13.35
N GLY A 72 2.77 0.84 -13.29
CA GLY A 72 1.76 0.72 -12.24
C GLY A 72 1.17 -0.70 -12.12
N ALA A 73 0.91 -1.36 -13.24
CA ALA A 73 0.41 -2.74 -13.26
C ALA A 73 1.46 -3.72 -12.72
N VAL A 74 2.73 -3.55 -13.09
CA VAL A 74 3.83 -4.38 -12.58
C VAL A 74 4.04 -4.17 -11.07
N SER A 75 4.00 -2.93 -10.58
CA SER A 75 4.09 -2.65 -9.14
C SER A 75 2.88 -3.20 -8.38
N SER A 76 1.67 -3.05 -8.91
CA SER A 76 0.45 -3.63 -8.34
C SER A 76 0.54 -5.15 -8.21
N PHE A 77 1.09 -5.82 -9.22
CA PHE A 77 1.29 -7.26 -9.21
C PHE A 77 2.22 -7.69 -8.08
N VAL A 78 3.39 -7.05 -7.95
CA VAL A 78 4.34 -7.33 -6.85
C VAL A 78 3.70 -7.05 -5.48
N PHE A 79 2.94 -5.96 -5.37
CA PHE A 79 2.23 -5.60 -4.15
C PHE A 79 1.19 -6.67 -3.77
N PHE A 80 0.44 -7.19 -4.74
CA PHE A 80 -0.54 -8.25 -4.52
C PHE A 80 0.08 -9.52 -3.93
N PHE A 81 1.18 -10.00 -4.51
CA PHE A 81 1.89 -11.18 -3.96
C PHE A 81 2.47 -10.92 -2.57
N SER A 82 2.98 -9.71 -2.33
CA SER A 82 3.51 -9.33 -1.03
C SER A 82 2.42 -9.32 0.04
N SER A 83 1.24 -8.76 -0.28
CA SER A 83 0.07 -8.74 0.61
C SER A 83 -0.51 -10.13 0.87
N LEU A 84 -0.56 -11.01 -0.15
CA LEU A 84 -0.95 -12.41 0.02
C LEU A 84 0.02 -13.15 0.96
N MET A 85 1.32 -12.95 0.77
CA MET A 85 2.34 -13.58 1.60
C MET A 85 2.23 -13.10 3.05
N GLU A 86 2.00 -11.81 3.29
CA GLU A 86 1.76 -11.30 4.63
C GLU A 86 0.49 -11.88 5.24
N THR A 87 -0.63 -11.88 4.53
CA THR A 87 -1.90 -12.44 5.02
C THR A 87 -1.74 -13.92 5.40
N TYR A 88 -0.98 -14.68 4.60
CA TYR A 88 -0.69 -16.08 4.85
C TYR A 88 0.26 -16.32 6.04
N CYS A 89 1.20 -15.40 6.28
CA CYS A 89 2.10 -15.45 7.43
C CYS A 89 1.43 -14.93 8.72
N VAL A 90 0.49 -13.98 8.63
CA VAL A 90 -0.26 -13.42 9.76
C VAL A 90 -1.39 -14.35 10.20
N GLY A 91 -2.11 -14.96 9.25
CA GLY A 91 -3.21 -15.89 9.53
C GLY A 91 -2.80 -17.17 10.26
N ASP A 92 -1.52 -17.54 10.21
CA ASP A 92 -1.00 -18.78 10.79
C ASP A 92 -0.52 -18.64 12.24
N PHE A 93 -0.51 -17.44 12.82
CA PHE A 93 -0.20 -17.28 14.25
C PHE A 93 -1.26 -17.92 15.17
N ASN A 94 -2.40 -18.35 14.62
CA ASN A 94 -3.47 -19.04 15.35
C ASN A 94 -3.50 -20.57 15.14
N ASP A 95 -2.78 -21.12 14.15
CA ASP A 95 -2.79 -22.55 13.86
C ASP A 95 -1.43 -23.17 14.14
N VAL A 96 -1.40 -24.01 15.18
CA VAL A 96 -0.23 -24.70 15.73
C VAL A 96 0.24 -25.78 14.75
N ASN A 97 0.86 -25.40 13.64
CA ASN A 97 1.50 -26.37 12.74
C ASN A 97 2.90 -25.88 12.33
N GLU A 98 3.80 -25.94 13.32
CA GLU A 98 5.16 -25.39 13.35
C GLU A 98 6.13 -25.89 12.25
N ASN A 99 5.78 -26.87 11.42
CA ASN A 99 6.82 -27.64 10.72
C ASN A 99 7.03 -27.34 9.22
N ILE A 100 6.29 -26.44 8.57
CA ILE A 100 6.46 -26.15 7.12
C ILE A 100 6.63 -24.65 6.77
N LYS A 101 6.39 -23.70 7.69
CA LYS A 101 6.40 -22.25 7.38
C LYS A 101 7.54 -21.42 7.95
N GLU A 102 8.42 -22.00 8.75
CA GLU A 102 9.44 -21.26 9.49
C GLU A 102 10.57 -20.65 8.63
N GLY A 103 10.74 -21.01 7.36
CA GLY A 103 11.78 -20.38 6.53
C GLY A 103 11.39 -19.00 6.00
N VAL A 104 10.29 -18.96 5.24
CA VAL A 104 9.89 -17.78 4.45
C VAL A 104 9.21 -16.73 5.33
N CYS A 105 8.27 -17.13 6.18
CA CYS A 105 7.57 -16.18 7.06
C CYS A 105 8.49 -15.63 8.16
N TYR A 106 9.38 -16.46 8.71
CA TYR A 106 10.38 -16.01 9.69
C TYR A 106 11.41 -15.09 9.06
N GLY A 107 11.94 -15.44 7.87
CA GLY A 107 12.88 -14.60 7.14
C GLY A 107 12.28 -13.25 6.73
N LEU A 108 11.01 -13.25 6.30
CA LEU A 108 10.26 -12.02 5.99
C LEU A 108 10.06 -11.18 7.25
N LYS A 109 9.55 -11.78 8.34
CA LYS A 109 9.34 -11.13 9.64
C LYS A 109 10.63 -10.54 10.20
N TYR A 110 11.73 -11.28 10.16
CA TYR A 110 13.03 -10.82 10.64
C TYR A 110 13.55 -9.63 9.83
N ARG A 111 13.29 -9.57 8.52
CA ARG A 111 13.67 -8.43 7.69
C ARG A 111 12.76 -7.22 7.87
N THR A 112 11.48 -7.44 8.11
CA THR A 112 10.52 -6.34 8.31
C THR A 112 10.56 -5.77 9.72
N ILE A 113 10.94 -6.55 10.75
CA ILE A 113 10.95 -6.08 12.13
C ILE A 113 11.94 -4.93 12.35
N THR A 114 13.15 -4.99 11.77
CA THR A 114 14.15 -3.92 11.91
C THR A 114 13.71 -2.62 11.22
N THR A 115 13.05 -2.73 10.07
CA THR A 115 12.50 -1.58 9.34
C THR A 115 11.28 -1.00 10.07
N ALA A 116 10.43 -1.86 10.64
CA ALA A 116 9.29 -1.45 11.44
C ALA A 116 9.75 -0.75 12.72
N GLU A 117 10.76 -1.27 13.43
CA GLU A 117 11.37 -0.63 14.60
C GLU A 117 11.90 0.77 14.27
N SER A 118 12.66 0.89 13.18
CA SER A 118 13.16 2.20 12.72
C SER A 118 12.04 3.18 12.37
N CYS A 119 10.95 2.68 11.78
CA CYS A 119 9.75 3.46 11.50
C CYS A 119 9.04 3.89 12.79
N THR A 120 8.90 3.00 13.77
CA THR A 120 8.28 3.32 15.06
C THR A 120 9.13 4.28 15.87
N ASP A 121 10.45 4.25 15.75
CA ASP A 121 11.33 5.21 16.42
C ASP A 121 11.16 6.62 15.84
N PHE A 122 10.96 6.74 14.52
CA PHE A 122 10.78 8.02 13.86
C PHE A 122 9.35 8.57 13.95
N LEU A 123 8.34 7.72 13.69
CA LEU A 123 6.92 8.11 13.69
C LEU A 123 6.23 7.90 15.03
N GLY A 124 6.83 7.22 16.00
CA GLY A 124 6.27 6.97 17.33
C GLY A 124 5.76 8.23 18.05
N PRO A 125 6.50 9.35 18.07
CA PRO A 125 6.01 10.60 18.65
C PRO A 125 4.76 11.16 17.93
N VAL A 126 4.69 11.00 16.60
CA VAL A 126 3.56 11.44 15.78
C VAL A 126 2.36 10.52 15.99
N GLN A 127 2.58 9.21 16.05
CA GLN A 127 1.55 8.22 16.40
C GLN A 127 0.95 8.51 17.77
N MET A 128 1.79 8.66 18.80
CA MET A 128 1.33 8.93 20.18
C MET A 128 0.59 10.25 20.31
N SER A 129 1.01 11.30 19.61
CA SER A 129 0.30 12.59 19.60
C SER A 129 -1.04 12.53 18.87
N PHE A 130 -1.14 11.75 17.79
CA PHE A 130 -2.40 11.50 17.11
C PHE A 130 -3.36 10.68 17.99
N LEU A 131 -2.86 9.59 18.60
CA LEU A 131 -3.61 8.73 19.51
C LEU A 131 -4.10 9.49 20.75
N ALA A 132 -3.27 10.36 21.33
CA ALA A 132 -3.68 11.22 22.43
C ALA A 132 -4.78 12.22 22.02
N LYS A 133 -4.72 12.75 20.78
CA LYS A 133 -5.69 13.73 20.28
C LYS A 133 -7.06 13.13 19.96
N ILE A 134 -7.11 11.84 19.62
CA ILE A 134 -8.37 11.07 19.47
C ILE A 134 -8.87 10.48 20.80
N GLY A 135 -8.21 10.81 21.93
CA GLY A 135 -8.63 10.40 23.27
C GLY A 135 -8.28 8.95 23.63
N TRP A 136 -7.38 8.31 22.88
CA TRP A 136 -6.93 6.96 23.18
C TRP A 136 -5.76 7.01 24.15
N GLU A 137 -6.03 6.82 25.44
CA GLU A 137 -4.97 6.67 26.43
C GLU A 137 -4.37 5.27 26.33
N PRO A 138 -3.04 5.14 26.15
CA PRO A 138 -2.39 3.84 26.20
C PRO A 138 -2.62 3.24 27.59
N LYS A 139 -3.24 2.05 27.67
CA LYS A 139 -3.24 1.29 28.92
C LYS A 139 -1.78 1.04 29.31
N LYS A 140 -1.31 1.71 30.36
CA LYS A 140 -0.05 1.37 31.02
C LYS A 140 -0.12 -0.13 31.35
N LYS A 141 0.66 -0.94 30.64
CA LYS A 141 0.94 -2.30 31.11
C LYS A 141 1.71 -2.13 32.42
N MET A 142 1.08 -2.62 33.48
CA MET A 142 1.58 -2.64 34.85
C MET A 142 2.84 -3.49 34.95
#